data_AF-H4F8N2-F1
#
_entry.id   AF-H4F8N2-F1
#
_cell.length_a   1.000
_cell.length_b   1.000
_cell.length_c   1.000
_cell.angle_alpha   90.00
_cell.angle_beta   90.00
_cell.angle_gamma   90.00
#
_symmetry.space_group_name_H-M   'P 1'
#
loop_
_entity.id
_entity.type
_entity.pdbx_description
1 polymer ?
#
loop_
_entity_poly.entity_id
_entity_poly.type
_entity_poly.pdbx_seq_one_letter_code
_entity_poly.pdbx_strand_id
1 'polypeptide(L)' 'MAENDSQLSVFPAFFKVENAVAAVFGDGAEAYAKVRLLKNTKARIVAYTAAPEADYAAFLAQHDIA' A
#
# COMPACT_ATOMS: atom_id res chain seq x y z
N MET A 1 -2.18 -28.12 -21.33
CA MET A 1 -1.37 -26.90 -21.22
C MET A 1 0.02 -27.31 -20.83
N ALA A 2 1.04 -27.09 -21.65
CA ALA A 2 2.41 -27.17 -21.18
C ALA A 2 2.64 -25.94 -20.29
N GLU A 3 2.75 -26.15 -18.98
CA GLU A 3 3.16 -25.10 -18.07
C GLU A 3 4.62 -24.78 -18.38
N ASN A 4 4.88 -23.52 -18.75
CA ASN A 4 6.23 -23.02 -18.94
C ASN A 4 6.90 -22.89 -17.57
N ASP A 5 7.37 -24.02 -17.05
CA ASP A 5 7.95 -24.22 -15.71
C ASP A 5 9.22 -23.37 -15.43
N SER A 6 9.71 -22.67 -16.46
CA SER A 6 10.87 -21.76 -16.41
C SER A 6 10.50 -20.26 -16.36
N GLN A 7 9.21 -19.90 -16.39
CA GLN A 7 8.80 -18.50 -16.27
C GLN A 7 8.74 -18.06 -14.80
N LEU A 8 9.40 -16.94 -14.50
CA LEU A 8 9.30 -16.30 -13.19
C LEU A 8 7.86 -15.83 -12.97
N SER A 9 7.21 -16.36 -11.93
CA SER A 9 5.87 -15.95 -11.49
C SER A 9 5.84 -14.54 -10.89
N VAL A 10 7.00 -14.04 -10.47
CA VAL A 10 7.18 -12.72 -9.87
C VAL A 10 8.49 -12.13 -10.36
N PHE A 11 8.45 -10.87 -10.80
CA PHE A 11 9.63 -10.08 -11.13
C PHE A 11 9.78 -8.95 -10.09
N PRO A 12 10.85 -8.94 -9.28
CA PRO A 12 11.07 -7.85 -8.34
C PRO A 12 11.55 -6.59 -9.08
N ALA A 13 10.92 -5.46 -8.80
CA ALA A 13 11.29 -4.16 -9.35
C ALA A 13 11.36 -3.10 -8.25
N PHE A 14 12.36 -2.23 -8.33
CA PHE A 14 12.49 -1.07 -7.46
C PHE A 14 11.93 0.16 -8.18
N PHE A 15 11.07 0.90 -7.48
CA PHE A 15 10.45 2.11 -8.00
C PHE A 15 10.91 3.32 -7.21
N LYS A 16 11.24 4.41 -7.91
CA LYS A 16 11.40 5.72 -7.25
C LYS A 16 10.02 6.29 -6.98
N VAL A 17 9.62 6.30 -5.72
CA VAL A 17 8.27 6.74 -5.28
C VAL A 17 8.26 8.14 -4.66
N GLU A 18 9.39 8.85 -4.65
CA GLU A 18 9.47 10.22 -4.16
C GLU A 18 8.50 11.13 -4.94
N ASN A 19 7.57 11.76 -4.22
CA ASN A 19 6.47 12.58 -4.74
C ASN A 19 5.45 11.83 -5.63
N ALA A 20 5.58 10.51 -5.80
CA ALA A 20 4.58 9.72 -6.50
C ALA A 20 3.33 9.55 -5.62
N VAL A 21 2.15 9.51 -6.25
CA VAL A 21 0.90 9.26 -5.54
C VAL A 21 0.67 7.76 -5.43
N ALA A 22 0.59 7.25 -4.20
CA ALA A 22 0.27 5.87 -3.90
C ALA A 22 -1.13 5.79 -3.29
N ALA A 23 -2.09 5.28 -4.08
CA ALA A 23 -3.45 5.03 -3.62
C ALA A 23 -3.55 3.65 -2.98
N VAL A 24 -4.07 3.57 -1.76
CA VAL A 24 -4.38 2.32 -1.05
C VAL A 24 -5.89 2.21 -0.89
N PHE A 25 -6.45 1.06 -1.24
CA PHE A 25 -7.88 0.79 -1.14
C PHE A 25 -8.13 -0.33 -0.15
N GLY A 26 -9.12 -0.14 0.72
CA GLY A 26 -9.57 -1.15 1.66
C GLY A 26 -9.40 -0.72 3.11
N ASP A 27 -10.17 -1.38 3.97
CA ASP A 27 -10.41 -0.95 5.35
C ASP A 27 -9.74 -1.83 6.42
N GLY A 28 -9.23 -2.99 6.01
CA GLY A 28 -8.73 -4.02 6.91
C GLY A 28 -7.22 -3.98 7.14
N ALA A 29 -6.74 -4.99 7.89
CA ALA A 29 -5.35 -5.15 8.28
C ALA A 29 -4.33 -5.13 7.11
N GLU A 30 -4.70 -5.62 5.92
CA GLU A 30 -3.81 -5.59 4.76
C GLU A 30 -3.56 -4.17 4.26
N ALA A 31 -4.61 -3.36 4.12
CA ALA A 31 -4.48 -1.96 3.71
C ALA A 31 -3.66 -1.18 4.73
N TYR A 32 -3.92 -1.41 6.03
CA TYR A 32 -3.12 -0.84 7.11
C TYR A 32 -1.63 -1.19 7.00
N ALA A 33 -1.29 -2.47 6.75
CA ALA A 33 0.09 -2.89 6.58
C ALA A 33 0.76 -2.21 5.37
N LYS A 34 0.05 -2.05 4.26
CA LYS A 34 0.56 -1.35 3.06
C LYS A 34 0.79 0.13 3.30
N VAL A 35 -0.15 0.83 3.94
CA VAL A 35 0.02 2.25 4.27
C VAL A 35 1.21 2.46 5.22
N ARG A 36 1.38 1.60 6.23
CA ARG A 36 2.56 1.64 7.12
C ARG A 36 3.86 1.46 6.36
N LEU A 37 3.92 0.51 5.43
CA LEU A 37 5.10 0.31 4.60
C LEU A 37 5.39 1.54 3.73
N LEU A 38 4.38 2.07 3.04
CA LEU A 38 4.51 3.24 2.17
C LEU A 38 4.91 4.50 2.95
N LYS A 39 4.48 4.62 4.22
CA LYS A 39 4.83 5.76 5.09
C LYS A 39 6.34 5.86 5.39
N ASN A 40 7.08 4.75 5.27
CA ASN A 40 8.54 4.76 5.37
C ASN A 40 9.23 5.30 4.10
N THR A 41 8.46 5.73 3.11
CA THR A 41 8.95 6.29 1.84
C THR A 41 8.54 7.76 1.70
N LYS A 42 9.03 8.42 0.63
CA LYS A 42 8.63 9.79 0.27
C LYS A 42 7.42 9.84 -0.68
N ALA A 43 6.60 8.80 -0.71
CA ALA A 43 5.38 8.78 -1.50
C ALA A 43 4.29 9.66 -0.86
N ARG A 44 3.44 10.25 -1.69
CA ARG A 44 2.21 10.91 -1.25
C ARG A 44 1.11 9.86 -1.19
N ILE A 45 0.68 9.49 0.00
CA ILE A 45 -0.26 8.40 0.22
C ILE A 45 -1.69 8.95 0.19
N VAL A 46 -2.61 8.22 -0.45
CA VAL A 46 -4.06 8.48 -0.42
C VAL A 46 -4.75 7.16 -0.07
N ALA A 47 -5.44 7.11 1.05
CA ALA A 47 -6.12 5.94 1.58
C ALA A 47 -7.62 6.03 1.33
N TYR A 48 -8.10 5.28 0.35
CA TYR A 48 -9.52 5.11 0.08
C TYR A 48 -10.10 4.07 1.04
N THR A 49 -10.68 4.58 2.13
CA THR A 49 -11.29 3.78 3.19
C THR A 49 -12.75 4.22 3.38
N ALA A 50 -13.65 3.27 3.62
CA ALA A 50 -15.06 3.53 3.89
C ALA A 50 -15.38 3.35 5.37
N ALA A 51 -14.90 2.27 5.97
CA ALA A 51 -15.05 1.98 7.40
C ALA A 51 -13.78 1.30 7.94
N PRO A 52 -12.65 2.03 8.03
CA PRO A 52 -11.39 1.44 8.48
C PRO A 52 -11.48 0.96 9.93
N GLU A 53 -10.78 -0.13 10.23
CA GLU A 53 -10.62 -0.62 11.61
C GLU A 53 -10.02 0.47 12.51
N ALA A 54 -10.33 0.44 13.82
CA ALA A 54 -10.00 1.52 14.75
C ALA A 54 -8.51 1.91 14.74
N ASP A 55 -7.61 0.92 14.73
CA ASP A 55 -6.17 1.13 14.69
C ASP A 55 -5.71 1.78 13.38
N TYR A 56 -6.34 1.37 12.27
CA TYR A 56 -6.02 1.93 10.96
C TYR A 56 -6.53 3.37 10.84
N ALA A 57 -7.75 3.66 11.29
CA ALA A 57 -8.31 5.00 11.34
C ALA A 57 -7.45 5.95 12.20
N ALA A 58 -7.02 5.48 13.37
CA ALA A 58 -6.13 6.24 14.26
C ALA A 58 -4.78 6.53 13.58
N PHE A 59 -4.23 5.57 12.86
CA PHE A 59 -2.98 5.75 12.12
C PHE A 59 -3.11 6.77 10.99
N LEU A 60 -4.19 6.71 10.19
CA LEU A 60 -4.45 7.66 9.11
C LEU A 60 -4.55 9.09 9.66
N ALA A 61 -5.30 9.27 10.75
CA ALA A 61 -5.44 10.57 11.41
C ALA A 61 -4.13 11.09 12.02
N GLN A 62 -3.32 10.21 12.64
CA GLN A 62 -2.03 10.58 13.23
C GLN A 62 -1.02 11.07 12.18
N HIS A 63 -1.09 10.52 10.96
CA HIS A 63 -0.10 10.76 9.91
C HIS A 63 -0.56 11.69 8.80
N ASP A 64 -1.73 12.32 8.97
CA ASP A 64 -2.37 13.25 8.03
C ASP A 64 -2.50 12.64 6.62
N ILE A 65 -2.98 11.39 6.57
CA ILE A 65 -3.20 10.65 5.34
C ILE A 65 -4.69 10.76 5.00
N ALA A 66 -4.97 11.35 3.83
CA ALA A 66 -6.31 11.54 3.29
C ALA A 66 -6.92 10.25 2.76
#